data_AF-A0ABD0RHC3-F1
#
_entry.id   AF-A0ABD0RHC3-F1
#
_cell.length_a   1.000
_cell.length_b   1.000
_cell.length_c   1.000
_cell.angle_alpha   90.00
_cell.angle_beta   90.00
_cell.angle_gamma   90.00
#
_symmetry.space_group_name_H-M   'P 1'
#
loop_
_entity.id
_entity.type
_entity.pdbx_description
1 polymer ?
#
loop_
_entity_poly.entity_id
_entity_poly.type
_entity_poly.pdbx_seq_one_letter_code
_entity_poly.pdbx_strand_id
1 'polypeptide(L)'
;SGVNKRSLDCIEKAAFFVTLDDQEEGMMGEDPAVNLDRYAKSLLHGKCYDRWFDKSFSVVVYKNGKNGLNAEHSWADAPVVAHL
;
A
#
# COMPACT_ATOMS: atom_id res chain seq x y z
N SER A 1 1.34 -7.63 -28.79
CA SER A 1 2.58 -6.95 -28.39
C SER A 1 2.27 -5.46 -28.23
N GLY A 2 3.00 -4.71 -27.41
CA GLY A 2 2.73 -3.28 -27.19
C GLY A 2 3.39 -2.76 -25.92
N VAL A 3 3.39 -1.45 -25.72
CA VAL A 3 3.91 -0.82 -24.49
C VAL A 3 3.13 -1.32 -23.28
N ASN A 4 1.79 -1.27 -23.32
CA ASN A 4 0.94 -1.67 -22.19
C ASN A 4 1.16 -3.13 -21.77
N LYS A 5 1.23 -4.08 -22.72
CA LYS A 5 1.49 -5.49 -22.40
C LYS A 5 2.85 -5.66 -21.69
N ARG A 6 3.89 -4.96 -22.13
CA ARG A 6 5.22 -5.03 -21.50
C ARG A 6 5.22 -4.38 -20.12
N SER A 7 4.51 -3.26 -19.95
CA SER A 7 4.39 -2.59 -18.66
C SER A 7 3.64 -3.45 -17.64
N LEU A 8 2.50 -4.02 -18.02
CA LEU A 8 1.71 -4.91 -17.16
C LEU A 8 2.50 -6.17 -16.78
N ASP A 9 3.17 -6.82 -17.74
CA ASP A 9 4.00 -8.00 -17.46
C ASP A 9 5.13 -7.69 -16.45
N CYS A 10 5.71 -6.48 -16.52
CA CYS A 10 6.72 -6.03 -15.55
C CYS A 10 6.11 -5.84 -14.15
N ILE A 11 4.94 -5.19 -14.06
CA ILE A 11 4.24 -4.95 -12.79
C ILE A 11 3.82 -6.28 -12.15
N GLU A 12 3.25 -7.21 -12.93
CA GLU A 12 2.81 -8.53 -12.48
C GLU A 12 3.98 -9.37 -11.97
N LYS A 13 5.15 -9.33 -12.62
CA LYS A 13 6.35 -10.12 -12.25
C LYS A 13 7.23 -9.50 -11.16
N ALA A 14 7.05 -8.22 -10.83
CA ALA A 14 7.80 -7.59 -9.73
C ALA A 14 7.64 -8.38 -8.42
N ALA A 15 8.61 -8.35 -7.51
CA ALA A 15 8.48 -9.07 -6.23
C ALA A 15 7.31 -8.53 -5.38
N PHE A 16 7.17 -7.20 -5.35
CA PHE A 16 6.11 -6.46 -4.67
C PHE A 16 5.99 -5.07 -5.30
N PHE A 17 4.98 -4.30 -4.90
CA PHE A 17 4.80 -2.91 -5.34
C PHE A 17 5.18 -1.94 -4.23
N VAL A 18 5.75 -0.79 -4.58
CA VAL A 18 6.08 0.28 -3.62
C VAL A 18 5.35 1.55 -4.03
N THR A 19 4.57 2.10 -3.10
CA THR A 19 3.94 3.41 -3.23
C THR A 19 4.72 4.42 -2.40
N LEU A 20 5.22 5.46 -3.04
CA LEU A 20 5.82 6.62 -2.38
C LEU A 20 4.75 7.72 -2.32
N ASP A 21 4.11 7.87 -1.16
CA ASP A 21 3.01 8.81 -0.96
C ASP A 21 3.54 10.18 -0.50
N ASP A 22 2.99 11.25 -1.06
CA ASP A 22 3.34 12.63 -0.74
C ASP A 22 2.62 13.17 0.52
N GLN A 23 1.64 12.42 1.04
CA GLN A 23 0.93 12.76 2.27
C GLN A 23 1.76 12.43 3.51
N GLU A 24 1.46 13.13 4.60
CA GLU A 24 2.01 12.84 5.92
C GLU A 24 0.93 12.15 6.75
N GLU A 25 1.18 10.90 7.15
CA GLU A 25 0.19 10.08 7.87
C GLU A 25 0.76 9.49 9.17
N GLY A 26 -0.09 8.82 9.95
CA GLY A 26 0.25 8.22 11.24
C GLY A 26 -0.40 8.92 12.42
N MET A 27 0.15 8.72 13.61
CA MET A 27 -0.37 9.24 14.88
C MET A 27 -0.05 10.74 15.07
N MET A 28 -0.55 11.58 14.17
CA MET A 28 -0.25 13.02 14.13
C MET A 28 -1.43 13.86 14.65
N GLY A 29 -1.29 14.46 15.84
CA GLY A 29 -2.31 15.31 16.45
C GLY A 29 -2.65 14.89 17.88
N GLU A 30 -3.58 15.60 18.51
CA GLU A 30 -3.95 15.37 19.92
C GLU A 30 -4.89 14.19 20.14
N ASP A 31 -5.71 13.83 19.14
CA ASP A 31 -6.69 12.73 19.23
C ASP A 31 -6.14 11.44 18.59
N PRO A 32 -5.74 10.42 19.38
CA PRO A 32 -5.18 9.20 18.83
C PRO A 32 -6.17 8.39 17.99
N ALA A 33 -7.47 8.42 18.32
CA ALA A 33 -8.47 7.60 17.65
C ALA A 33 -8.73 8.12 16.22
N VAL A 34 -8.86 9.44 16.07
CA VAL A 34 -9.03 10.09 14.76
C VAL A 34 -7.79 9.87 13.90
N ASN A 35 -6.60 9.98 14.48
CA ASN A 35 -5.35 9.78 13.76
C ASN A 35 -5.22 8.34 13.25
N LEU A 36 -5.58 7.36 14.07
CA LEU A 36 -5.57 5.95 13.67
C LEU A 36 -6.57 5.66 12.56
N ASP A 37 -7.80 6.18 12.67
CA ASP A 37 -8.84 6.01 11.63
C ASP A 37 -8.39 6.58 10.29
N ARG A 38 -7.85 7.80 10.27
CA ARG A 38 -7.28 8.41 9.05
C ARG A 38 -6.14 7.55 8.49
N TYR A 39 -5.22 7.13 9.35
CA TYR A 39 -4.06 6.36 8.91
C TYR A 39 -4.46 5.00 8.33
N ALA A 40 -5.39 4.30 8.98
CA ALA A 40 -5.91 3.01 8.52
C ALA A 40 -6.63 3.15 7.18
N LYS A 41 -7.46 4.18 6.99
CA LYS A 41 -8.12 4.47 5.70
C LYS A 41 -7.11 4.76 4.60
N SER A 42 -6.08 5.56 4.91
CA SER A 42 -4.99 5.83 3.98
C SER A 42 -4.26 4.55 3.56
N LEU A 43 -3.97 3.63 4.49
CA LEU A 43 -3.37 2.32 4.16
C LEU A 43 -4.33 1.40 3.39
N LEU A 44 -5.64 1.51 3.62
CA LEU A 44 -6.66 0.69 2.98
C LEU A 44 -6.86 1.04 1.51
N HIS A 45 -7.01 2.33 1.18
CA HIS A 45 -7.37 2.77 -0.18
C HIS A 45 -6.52 3.90 -0.75
N GLY A 46 -5.86 4.72 0.10
CA GLY A 46 -5.12 5.89 -0.34
C GLY A 46 -5.91 6.77 -1.30
N LYS A 47 -5.29 7.17 -2.42
CA LYS A 47 -5.90 8.06 -3.43
C LYS A 47 -6.51 7.30 -4.62
N CYS A 48 -6.45 5.97 -4.61
CA CYS A 48 -6.98 5.07 -5.65
C CYS A 48 -6.33 5.19 -7.04
N TYR A 49 -5.18 5.84 -7.19
CA TYR A 49 -4.43 5.91 -8.46
C TYR A 49 -2.93 5.61 -8.33
N ASP A 50 -2.44 5.46 -7.11
CA ASP A 50 -1.03 5.27 -6.75
C ASP A 50 -0.76 3.87 -6.16
N ARG A 51 -1.74 2.96 -6.29
CA ARG A 51 -1.71 1.60 -5.74
C ARG A 51 -2.08 0.59 -6.81
N TRP A 52 -1.37 -0.54 -6.80
CA TRP A 52 -1.70 -1.68 -7.63
C TRP A 52 -2.35 -2.77 -6.75
N PHE A 53 -3.66 -2.70 -6.58
CA PHE A 53 -4.41 -3.57 -5.65
C PHE A 53 -4.38 -5.06 -6.02
N ASP A 54 -4.11 -5.39 -7.29
CA ASP A 54 -3.97 -6.78 -7.75
C ASP A 54 -2.59 -7.39 -7.39
N LYS A 55 -1.67 -6.61 -6.79
CA LYS A 55 -0.39 -7.14 -6.32
C LYS A 55 -0.58 -7.87 -5.01
N SER A 56 0.09 -9.02 -4.83
CA SER A 56 0.05 -9.81 -3.58
C SER A 56 0.17 -8.93 -2.34
N PHE A 57 1.17 -8.05 -2.31
CA PHE A 57 1.22 -6.95 -1.35
C PHE A 57 1.95 -5.74 -1.92
N SER A 58 1.66 -4.58 -1.33
CA SER A 58 2.25 -3.29 -1.61
C SER A 58 2.77 -2.65 -0.33
N VAL A 59 3.98 -2.09 -0.38
CA VAL A 59 4.56 -1.29 0.71
C VAL A 59 4.27 0.18 0.43
N VAL A 60 3.65 0.86 1.39
CA VAL A 60 3.37 2.30 1.30
C VAL A 60 4.35 3.03 2.21
N VAL A 61 5.08 3.98 1.65
CA VAL A 61 6.00 4.86 2.39
C VAL A 61 5.51 6.29 2.23
N TYR A 62 5.17 6.91 3.36
CA TYR A 62 4.70 8.29 3.43
C TYR A 62 5.87 9.27 3.51
N LYS A 63 5.63 10.52 3.14
CA LYS A 63 6.63 11.60 3.12
C LYS A 63 7.37 11.79 4.44
N ASN A 64 6.69 11.55 5.56
CA ASN A 64 7.24 11.65 6.92
C ASN A 64 7.96 10.36 7.39
N GLY A 65 8.17 9.39 6.50
CA GLY A 65 8.81 8.12 6.79
C GLY A 65 7.92 7.07 7.47
N LYS A 66 6.65 7.38 7.75
CA LYS A 66 5.69 6.35 8.16
C LYS A 66 5.45 5.37 7.03
N ASN A 67 5.09 4.15 7.37
CA ASN A 67 4.87 3.10 6.40
C ASN A 67 3.84 2.07 6.87
N GLY A 68 3.28 1.35 5.93
CA GLY A 68 2.44 0.20 6.18
C GLY A 68 2.26 -0.65 4.94
N LEU A 69 1.45 -1.69 5.07
CA LEU A 69 1.22 -2.69 4.03
C LEU A 69 -0.24 -2.64 3.55
N ASN A 70 -0.42 -2.83 2.26
CA ASN A 70 -1.69 -3.20 1.65
C ASN A 70 -1.51 -4.59 1.03
N ALA A 71 -2.41 -5.52 1.30
CA ALA A 71 -2.29 -6.90 0.82
C ALA A 71 -3.58 -7.34 0.14
N GLU A 72 -3.43 -8.01 -1.00
CA GLU A 72 -4.50 -8.72 -1.68
C GLU A 72 -4.84 -9.98 -0.87
N HIS A 73 -6.13 -10.30 -0.70
CA HIS A 73 -6.57 -11.31 0.27
C HIS A 73 -6.63 -12.73 -0.30
N SER A 74 -6.78 -12.90 -1.62
CA SER A 74 -7.04 -14.20 -2.24
C SER A 74 -5.87 -15.18 -2.14
N TRP A 75 -4.63 -14.70 -2.00
CA TRP A 75 -3.44 -15.56 -1.98
C TRP A 75 -3.00 -15.99 -0.57
N ALA A 76 -3.43 -15.30 0.49
CA ALA A 76 -3.03 -15.61 1.86
C ALA A 76 -3.92 -14.97 2.93
N ASP A 77 -3.89 -15.57 4.13
CA ASP A 77 -4.47 -14.99 5.34
C ASP A 77 -3.51 -13.98 6.01
N ALA A 78 -4.06 -13.13 6.89
CA ALA A 78 -3.34 -12.08 7.60
C ALA A 78 -2.04 -12.52 8.32
N PRO A 79 -1.93 -13.73 8.94
CA PRO A 79 -0.69 -14.15 9.58
C PRO A 79 0.51 -14.22 8.63
N VAL A 80 0.30 -14.55 7.35
CA VAL A 80 1.38 -14.58 6.36
C VAL A 80 1.96 -13.19 6.14
N VAL A 81 1.08 -12.19 6.01
CA VAL A 81 1.47 -10.79 5.80
C VAL A 81 2.12 -10.21 7.07
N ALA A 82 1.67 -10.61 8.25
CA ALA A 82 2.21 -10.12 9.52
C ALA A 82 3.62 -10.62 9.87
N HIS A 83 4.11 -11.68 9.21
CA HIS A 83 5.46 -12.22 9.41
C HIS A 83 6.51 -11.63 8.45
N LEU A 84 6.11 -10.78 7.51
CA LEU A 84 7.00 -10.05 6.60
C LEU A 84 7.76 -8.92 7.34
#